data_AF-A0A977KXW2-F1
#
_entry.id   AF-A0A977KXW2-F1
#
_cell.length_a   1.000
_cell.length_b   1.000
_cell.length_c   1.000
_cell.angle_alpha   90.00
_cell.angle_beta   90.00
_cell.angle_gamma   90.00
#
_symmetry.space_group_name_H-M   'P 1'
#
loop_
_entity.id
_entity.type
_entity.pdbx_description
1 polymer ?
#
loop_
_entity_poly.entity_id
_entity_poly.type
_entity_poly.pdbx_seq_one_letter_code
_entity_poly.pdbx_strand_id
1 'polypeptide(L)'
;MDEARLQAYLNLIEQLLACADDEELNNILQANQELIDPEFLQVMENYATWLEQQGNNNPAAWLRNMAQQLGQYFKPQAGSMKKYQEFLLEVLQAKEESNDPAVVYPILERRQNLLDDTFAKLLQQWGRNVFSQGKAEKVAGTTEVIQKFTLGF
;
A
#
# COMPACT_ATOMS: atom_id res chain seq x y z
N MET A 1 -6.30 -10.57 11.20
CA MET A 1 -6.77 -9.39 11.95
C MET A 1 -6.87 -9.74 13.43
N ASP A 2 -6.44 -8.83 14.30
CA ASP A 2 -6.68 -8.91 15.75
C ASP A 2 -8.07 -8.32 16.10
N GLU A 3 -8.75 -8.85 17.11
CA GLU A 3 -10.06 -8.38 17.57
C GLU A 3 -10.04 -6.90 17.97
N ALA A 4 -8.97 -6.42 18.60
CA ALA A 4 -8.84 -5.01 18.97
C ALA A 4 -8.80 -4.09 17.73
N ARG A 5 -8.15 -4.56 16.65
CA ARG A 5 -8.05 -3.83 15.38
C ARG A 5 -9.39 -3.78 14.67
N LEU A 6 -10.11 -4.91 14.64
CA LEU A 6 -11.47 -4.95 14.10
C LEU A 6 -12.40 -3.98 14.84
N GLN A 7 -12.33 -3.94 16.18
CA GLN A 7 -13.13 -3.00 16.96
C GLN A 7 -12.78 -1.54 16.65
N ALA A 8 -11.51 -1.21 16.49
CA ALA A 8 -11.09 0.14 16.09
C ALA A 8 -11.66 0.53 14.71
N TYR A 9 -11.67 -0.39 13.75
CA TYR A 9 -12.29 -0.17 12.44
C TYR A 9 -13.80 0.05 12.53
N LEU A 10 -14.52 -0.75 13.33
CA LEU A 10 -15.95 -0.58 13.53
C LEU A 10 -16.27 0.78 14.17
N ASN A 11 -15.51 1.17 15.20
CA ASN A 11 -15.67 2.48 15.85
C ASN A 11 -15.43 3.63 14.88
N LEU A 12 -14.46 3.50 13.96
CA LEU A 12 -14.19 4.51 12.95
C LEU A 12 -15.32 4.59 11.91
N ILE A 13 -15.86 3.45 11.46
CA ILE A 13 -17.00 3.41 10.54
C ILE A 13 -18.22 4.10 11.16
N GLU A 14 -18.51 3.83 12.43
CA GLU A 14 -19.62 4.47 13.13
C GLU A 14 -19.43 5.99 13.25
N GLN A 15 -18.22 6.46 13.55
CA GLN A 15 -17.91 7.91 13.56
C GLN A 15 -18.10 8.54 12.18
N LEU A 16 -17.62 7.89 11.11
CA LEU A 16 -17.80 8.38 9.74
C LEU A 16 -19.27 8.47 9.34
N LEU A 17 -20.09 7.50 9.75
CA LEU A 17 -21.53 7.49 9.47
C LEU A 17 -22.33 8.52 10.29
N ALA A 18 -21.83 8.88 11.48
CA ALA A 18 -22.46 9.86 12.37
C ALA A 18 -22.06 11.32 12.06
N CYS A 19 -20.99 11.49 11.27
CA CYS A 19 -20.42 12.78 10.91
C CYS A 19 -21.46 13.71 10.27
N ALA A 20 -21.54 14.95 10.78
CA ALA A 20 -22.56 15.91 10.38
C ALA A 20 -22.14 16.79 9.19
N ASP A 21 -20.84 17.05 9.03
CA ASP A 21 -20.31 17.95 8.00
C ASP A 21 -18.89 17.58 7.53
N ASP A 22 -18.41 18.30 6.51
CA ASP A 22 -17.10 18.05 5.88
C ASP A 22 -15.92 18.41 6.80
N GLU A 23 -16.07 19.32 7.76
CA GLU A 23 -14.99 19.69 8.69
C GLU A 23 -14.76 18.56 9.69
N GLU A 24 -15.84 18.05 10.29
CA GLU A 24 -15.81 16.88 11.15
C GLU A 24 -15.26 15.65 10.42
N LEU A 25 -15.67 15.44 9.16
CA LEU A 25 -15.19 14.33 8.33
C LEU A 25 -13.67 14.39 8.17
N ASN A 26 -13.14 15.56 7.79
CA ASN A 26 -11.71 15.76 7.61
C ASN A 26 -10.94 15.54 8.93
N ASN A 27 -11.47 16.01 10.05
CA ASN A 27 -10.85 15.83 11.36
C ASN A 27 -10.82 14.34 11.77
N ILE A 28 -11.91 13.61 11.56
CA ILE A 28 -11.98 12.16 11.82
C ILE A 28 -10.95 11.42 10.97
N LEU A 29 -10.89 11.71 9.66
CA LEU A 29 -9.94 11.04 8.75
C LEU A 29 -8.48 11.35 9.11
N GLN A 30 -8.17 12.61 9.47
CA GLN A 30 -6.82 12.99 9.89
C GLN A 30 -6.40 12.33 11.21
N ALA A 31 -7.29 12.25 12.19
CA ALA A 31 -6.99 11.64 13.49
C ALA A 31 -6.78 10.12 13.40
N ASN A 32 -7.31 9.47 12.36
CA ASN A 32 -7.31 8.02 12.22
C ASN A 32 -6.51 7.52 11.00
N GLN A 33 -5.57 8.32 10.48
CA GLN A 33 -4.80 7.97 9.27
C GLN A 33 -4.12 6.60 9.36
N GLU A 34 -3.61 6.20 10.53
CA GLU A 34 -2.95 4.91 10.73
C GLU A 34 -3.91 3.70 10.63
N LEU A 35 -5.21 3.93 10.82
CA LEU A 35 -6.25 2.91 10.65
C LEU A 35 -6.74 2.82 9.21
N ILE A 36 -6.54 3.85 8.39
CA ILE A 36 -7.01 3.86 7.00
C ILE A 36 -6.00 3.07 6.15
N ASP A 37 -6.28 1.79 5.97
CA ASP A 37 -5.48 0.86 5.17
C ASP A 37 -6.39 -0.06 4.32
N PRO A 38 -5.82 -0.93 3.46
CA PRO A 38 -6.64 -1.82 2.64
C PRO A 38 -7.54 -2.78 3.43
N GLU A 39 -7.16 -3.15 4.67
CA GLU A 39 -7.98 -4.03 5.52
C GLU A 39 -9.20 -3.27 6.06
N PHE A 40 -9.04 -2.01 6.47
CA PHE A 40 -10.14 -1.11 6.82
C PHE A 40 -11.16 -0.94 5.69
N LEU A 41 -10.70 -0.74 4.45
CA LEU A 41 -11.59 -0.61 3.29
C LEU A 41 -12.44 -1.87 3.07
N GLN A 42 -11.89 -3.05 3.35
CA GLN A 42 -12.64 -4.30 3.28
C GLN A 42 -13.70 -4.39 4.39
N VAL A 43 -13.39 -3.91 5.60
CA VAL A 43 -14.36 -3.85 6.70
C VAL A 43 -15.49 -2.86 6.39
N MET A 44 -15.18 -1.71 5.76
CA MET A 44 -16.20 -0.76 5.28
C MET A 44 -17.19 -1.43 4.30
N GLU A 45 -16.69 -2.23 3.34
CA GLU A 45 -17.52 -2.95 2.39
C GLU A 45 -18.42 -4.02 3.05
N ASN A 46 -17.87 -4.74 4.03
CA ASN A 46 -18.62 -5.73 4.80
C ASN A 46 -19.72 -5.06 5.63
N TYR A 47 -19.41 -3.93 6.27
CA TYR A 47 -20.38 -3.16 7.05
C TYR A 47 -21.48 -2.55 6.16
N ALA A 48 -21.13 -2.04 4.98
CA ALA A 48 -22.10 -1.57 4.00
C ALA A 48 -23.05 -2.68 3.55
N THR A 49 -22.54 -3.89 3.32
CA THR A 49 -23.37 -5.06 2.98
C THR A 49 -24.33 -5.42 4.11
N TRP A 50 -23.88 -5.37 5.36
CA TRP A 50 -24.76 -5.56 6.52
C TRP A 50 -25.85 -4.47 6.61
N LEU A 51 -25.49 -3.20 6.38
CA LEU A 51 -26.46 -2.09 6.35
C LEU A 51 -27.55 -2.30 5.29
N GLU A 52 -27.20 -2.75 4.07
CA GLU A 52 -28.20 -3.05 3.03
C GLU A 52 -29.15 -4.17 3.44
N GLN A 53 -28.65 -5.21 4.10
CA GLN A 53 -29.47 -6.31 4.59
C GLN A 53 -30.48 -5.84 5.65
N GLN A 54 -30.16 -4.77 6.38
CA GLN A 54 -31.08 -4.11 7.32
C GLN A 54 -32.01 -3.09 6.64
N GLY A 55 -31.92 -2.89 5.32
CA GLY A 55 -32.69 -1.89 4.57
C GLY A 55 -32.09 -0.48 4.58
N ASN A 56 -30.89 -0.29 5.16
CA ASN A 56 -30.20 1.00 5.25
C ASN A 56 -29.37 1.29 3.98
N ASN A 57 -30.04 1.34 2.83
CA ASN A 57 -29.39 1.47 1.52
C ASN A 57 -28.61 2.78 1.33
N ASN A 58 -29.11 3.89 1.88
CA ASN A 58 -28.44 5.20 1.74
C ASN A 58 -27.10 5.25 2.51
N PRO A 59 -27.05 4.91 3.82
CA PRO A 59 -25.79 4.78 4.55
C PRO A 59 -24.82 3.78 3.90
N ALA A 60 -25.32 2.64 3.41
CA ALA A 60 -24.49 1.66 2.74
C ALA A 60 -23.83 2.21 1.46
N ALA A 61 -24.61 2.85 0.60
CA ALA A 61 -24.11 3.44 -0.64
C ALA A 61 -23.07 4.54 -0.36
N TRP A 62 -23.32 5.38 0.66
CA TRP A 62 -22.37 6.39 1.11
C TRP A 62 -21.06 5.76 1.58
N LEU A 63 -21.12 4.73 2.43
CA LEU A 63 -19.95 4.06 2.97
C LEU A 63 -19.11 3.40 1.87
N ARG A 64 -19.75 2.77 0.87
CA ARG A 64 -19.05 2.23 -0.31
C ARG A 64 -18.38 3.31 -1.14
N ASN A 65 -19.05 4.45 -1.34
CA ASN A 65 -18.47 5.57 -2.06
C ASN A 65 -17.23 6.12 -1.33
N MET A 66 -17.31 6.26 0.00
CA MET A 66 -16.17 6.67 0.82
C MET A 66 -15.02 5.66 0.72
N ALA A 67 -15.29 4.36 0.85
CA ALA A 67 -14.29 3.31 0.71
C ALA A 67 -13.61 3.36 -0.67
N GLN A 68 -14.36 3.67 -1.74
CA GLN A 68 -13.80 3.85 -3.08
C GLN A 68 -12.91 5.08 -3.18
N GLN A 69 -13.30 6.22 -2.60
CA GLN A 69 -12.49 7.45 -2.57
C GLN A 69 -11.18 7.22 -1.82
N LEU A 70 -11.26 6.66 -0.61
CA LEU A 70 -10.09 6.30 0.19
C LEU A 70 -9.22 5.26 -0.55
N GLY A 71 -9.86 4.32 -1.24
CA GLY A 71 -9.25 3.35 -2.12
C GLY A 71 -8.35 3.95 -3.22
N GLN A 72 -8.64 5.16 -3.69
CA GLN A 72 -7.83 5.82 -4.73
C GLN A 72 -6.42 6.16 -4.23
N TYR A 73 -6.23 6.41 -2.92
CA TYR A 73 -4.90 6.67 -2.36
C TYR A 73 -4.00 5.43 -2.40
N PHE A 74 -4.59 4.23 -2.38
CA PHE A 74 -3.86 2.97 -2.45
C PHE A 74 -3.69 2.46 -3.89
N LYS A 75 -4.35 3.08 -4.87
CA LYS A 75 -4.13 2.72 -6.27
C LYS A 75 -2.81 3.32 -6.74
N PRO A 76 -1.91 2.51 -7.31
CA PRO A 76 -0.78 3.04 -8.06
C PRO A 76 -1.33 3.92 -9.19
N GLN A 77 -1.12 5.23 -9.14
CA GLN A 77 -1.42 6.09 -10.28
C GLN A 77 -0.60 5.60 -11.49
N ALA A 78 -1.16 5.61 -12.71
CA ALA A 78 -0.43 5.14 -13.89
C ALA A 78 0.90 5.91 -14.12
N GLY A 79 0.95 7.19 -13.73
CA GLY A 79 2.18 8.00 -13.67
C GLY A 79 3.11 7.69 -12.50
N SER A 80 2.62 7.05 -11.43
CA SER A 80 3.44 6.56 -10.31
C SER A 80 4.06 5.21 -10.64
N MET A 81 3.36 4.30 -11.31
CA MET A 81 3.89 2.97 -11.67
C MET A 81 5.16 3.04 -12.52
N LYS A 82 5.20 3.96 -13.49
CA LYS A 82 6.39 4.22 -14.30
C LYS A 82 7.59 4.65 -13.44
N LYS A 83 7.37 5.49 -12.41
CA LYS A 83 8.42 5.92 -11.48
C LYS A 83 8.98 4.75 -10.67
N TYR A 84 8.14 3.81 -10.23
CA TYR A 84 8.60 2.59 -9.55
C TYR A 84 9.36 1.65 -10.48
N GLN A 85 8.96 1.54 -11.76
CA GLN A 85 9.68 0.74 -12.76
C GLN A 85 11.04 1.34 -13.11
N GLU A 86 11.11 2.66 -13.34
CA GLU A 86 12.36 3.38 -13.56
C GLU A 86 13.29 3.24 -12.34
N PHE A 87 12.73 3.36 -11.14
CA PHE A 87 13.48 3.16 -9.90
C PHE A 87 14.03 1.73 -9.77
N LEU A 88 13.22 0.71 -10.05
CA LEU A 88 13.67 -0.69 -10.06
C LEU A 88 14.82 -0.89 -11.06
N LEU A 89 14.67 -0.39 -12.29
CA LEU A 89 15.71 -0.50 -13.32
C LEU A 89 17.02 0.17 -12.90
N GLU A 90 16.94 1.35 -12.28
CA GLU A 90 18.11 2.09 -11.80
C GLU A 90 18.88 1.32 -10.71
N VAL A 91 18.16 0.69 -9.78
CA VAL A 91 18.76 -0.19 -8.75
C VAL A 91 19.41 -1.43 -9.36
N LEU A 92 18.72 -2.07 -10.33
CA LEU A 92 19.23 -3.27 -11.00
C LEU A 92 20.49 -2.97 -11.82
N GLN A 93 20.48 -1.85 -12.55
CA GLN A 93 21.60 -1.44 -13.41
C GLN A 93 22.84 -1.13 -12.59
N ALA A 94 22.70 -0.41 -11.46
CA ALA A 94 23.84 -0.13 -10.58
C ALA A 94 24.52 -1.41 -10.07
N LYS A 95 23.74 -2.47 -9.82
CA LYS A 95 24.27 -3.79 -9.40
C LYS A 95 24.88 -4.59 -10.56
N GLU A 96 24.43 -4.42 -11.80
CA GLU A 96 25.10 -5.02 -12.96
C GLU A 96 26.44 -4.31 -13.28
N GLU A 97 26.53 -2.99 -13.03
CA GLU A 97 27.74 -2.19 -13.29
C GLU A 97 28.82 -2.35 -12.21
N SER A 98 28.45 -2.70 -10.98
CA SER A 98 29.38 -2.89 -9.87
C SER A 98 28.99 -4.03 -8.94
N ASN A 99 29.97 -4.83 -8.55
CA ASN A 99 29.78 -5.86 -7.52
C ASN A 99 29.63 -5.27 -6.11
N ASP A 100 30.05 -4.02 -5.88
CA ASP A 100 29.95 -3.34 -4.59
C ASP A 100 28.48 -3.08 -4.22
N PRO A 101 27.94 -3.68 -3.16
CA PRO A 101 26.56 -3.42 -2.72
C PRO A 101 26.30 -1.97 -2.30
N ALA A 102 27.33 -1.16 -2.03
CA ALA A 102 27.13 0.22 -1.59
C ALA A 102 26.61 1.15 -2.70
N VAL A 103 26.77 0.79 -3.98
CA VAL A 103 26.39 1.65 -5.11
C VAL A 103 24.88 1.89 -5.21
N VAL A 104 24.05 1.04 -4.58
CA VAL A 104 22.60 1.25 -4.56
C VAL A 104 22.17 2.28 -3.51
N TYR A 105 22.96 2.53 -2.46
CA TYR A 105 22.54 3.40 -1.36
C TYR A 105 22.22 4.85 -1.79
N PRO A 106 23.03 5.52 -2.63
CA PRO A 106 22.68 6.86 -3.11
C PRO A 106 21.38 6.91 -3.93
N ILE A 107 21.06 5.83 -4.65
CA ILE A 107 19.84 5.72 -5.46
C ILE A 107 18.62 5.61 -4.54
N LEU A 108 18.75 4.78 -3.49
CA LEU A 108 17.73 4.56 -2.47
C LEU A 108 17.47 5.84 -1.66
N GLU A 109 18.52 6.54 -1.22
CA GLU A 109 18.42 7.82 -0.51
C GLU A 109 17.71 8.89 -1.33
N ARG A 110 18.08 9.05 -2.61
CA ARG A 110 17.49 10.07 -3.48
C ARG A 110 16.00 9.81 -3.80
N ARG A 111 15.55 8.56 -3.71
CA ARG A 111 14.18 8.14 -4.06
C ARG A 111 13.45 7.45 -2.90
N GLN A 112 13.74 7.84 -1.66
CA GLN A 112 13.13 7.26 -0.45
C GLN A 112 11.60 7.27 -0.49
N ASN A 113 11.00 8.30 -1.08
CA ASN A 113 9.55 8.41 -1.23
C ASN A 113 8.91 7.33 -2.13
N LEU A 114 9.72 6.51 -2.81
CA LEU A 114 9.29 5.36 -3.60
C LEU A 114 9.55 4.03 -2.88
N LEU A 115 10.09 4.03 -1.66
CA LEU A 115 10.30 2.83 -0.84
C LEU A 115 9.04 2.52 -0.02
N ASP A 116 7.98 2.11 -0.70
CA ASP A 116 6.69 1.78 -0.10
C ASP A 116 6.18 0.40 -0.54
N ASP A 117 4.98 0.03 -0.08
CA ASP A 117 4.33 -1.25 -0.40
C ASP A 117 4.12 -1.46 -1.90
N THR A 118 3.98 -0.39 -2.68
CA THR A 118 3.85 -0.48 -4.14
C THR A 118 5.16 -0.96 -4.75
N PHE A 119 6.28 -0.42 -4.30
CA PHE A 119 7.61 -0.88 -4.73
C PHE A 119 7.89 -2.32 -4.30
N ALA A 120 7.53 -2.69 -3.07
CA ALA A 120 7.69 -4.06 -2.58
C ALA A 120 6.94 -5.07 -3.45
N LYS A 121 5.69 -4.76 -3.83
CA LYS A 121 4.88 -5.61 -4.73
C LYS A 121 5.48 -5.71 -6.13
N LEU A 122 5.99 -4.61 -6.68
CA LEU A 122 6.68 -4.61 -7.98
C LEU A 122 7.93 -5.49 -7.96
N LEU A 123 8.75 -5.36 -6.92
CA LEU A 123 9.99 -6.14 -6.77
C LEU A 123 9.69 -7.65 -6.68
N GLN A 124 8.64 -8.04 -5.94
CA GLN A 124 8.18 -9.42 -5.88
C GLN A 124 7.72 -9.95 -7.25
N GLN A 125 6.96 -9.16 -8.01
CA GLN A 125 6.51 -9.55 -9.36
C GLN A 125 7.68 -9.73 -10.32
N TRP A 126 8.64 -8.80 -10.29
CA TRP A 126 9.87 -8.91 -11.08
C TRP A 126 10.65 -10.18 -10.73
N GLY A 127 10.87 -10.44 -9.43
CA GLY A 127 11.58 -11.64 -8.97
C GLY A 127 10.92 -12.93 -9.47
N ARG A 128 9.60 -13.07 -9.32
CA ARG A 128 8.84 -14.23 -9.84
C ARG A 128 9.01 -14.39 -11.34
N ASN A 129 8.98 -13.30 -12.10
CA ASN A 129 9.17 -13.32 -13.55
C ASN A 129 10.57 -13.82 -13.92
N VAL A 130 11.62 -13.28 -13.29
CA VAL A 130 13.02 -13.70 -13.52
C VAL A 130 13.22 -15.19 -13.18
N PHE A 131 12.68 -15.66 -12.06
CA PHE A 131 12.69 -17.07 -11.69
C PHE A 131 11.97 -17.95 -12.73
N SER A 132 10.79 -17.53 -13.20
CA SER A 132 10.01 -18.28 -14.21
C SER A 132 10.73 -18.38 -15.56
N GLN A 133 11.63 -17.43 -15.86
CA GLN A 133 12.47 -17.45 -17.06
C GLN A 133 13.76 -18.28 -16.90
N GLY A 134 13.98 -18.94 -15.76
CA GLY A 134 15.19 -19.72 -15.49
C GLY A 134 16.45 -18.87 -15.26
N LYS A 135 16.31 -17.57 -15.01
CA LYS A 135 17.42 -16.61 -14.82
C LYS A 135 17.72 -16.36 -13.34
N ALA A 136 17.71 -17.41 -12.52
CA ALA A 136 17.83 -17.32 -11.06
C ALA A 136 19.11 -16.58 -10.59
N GLU A 137 20.19 -16.65 -11.37
CA GLU A 137 21.45 -15.94 -11.11
C GLU A 137 21.28 -14.40 -11.05
N LYS A 138 20.36 -13.83 -11.83
CA LYS A 138 20.03 -12.40 -11.77
C LYS A 138 19.28 -12.00 -10.50
N VAL A 139 18.71 -12.96 -9.77
CA VAL A 139 18.02 -12.73 -8.48
C VAL A 139 18.99 -12.83 -7.30
N ALA A 140 20.08 -13.56 -7.43
CA ALA A 140 21.10 -13.70 -6.38
C ALA A 140 21.80 -12.36 -6.05
N GLY A 141 22.04 -11.50 -7.05
CA GLY A 141 22.61 -10.17 -6.84
C GLY A 141 21.66 -9.16 -6.18
N THR A 142 20.35 -9.39 -6.23
CA THR A 142 19.31 -8.50 -5.69
C THR A 142 18.80 -8.93 -4.32
N THR A 143 18.95 -10.20 -3.97
CA THR A 143 18.58 -10.75 -2.65
C THR A 143 19.43 -10.16 -1.53
N GLU A 144 20.71 -9.83 -1.78
CA GLU A 144 21.59 -9.14 -0.83
C GLU A 144 21.07 -7.74 -0.45
N VAL A 145 20.51 -7.02 -1.43
CA VAL A 145 19.91 -5.68 -1.23
C VAL A 145 18.60 -5.82 -0.46
N ILE A 146 17.74 -6.78 -0.83
CA ILE A 146 16.45 -7.06 -0.16
C ILE A 146 16.62 -7.53 1.29
N GLN A 147 17.65 -8.34 1.57
CA GLN A 147 17.90 -8.90 2.90
C GLN A 147 18.36 -7.83 3.89
N LYS A 148 19.07 -6.78 3.45
CA LYS A 148 19.39 -5.62 4.30
C LYS A 148 18.19 -4.74 4.62
N PHE A 149 17.15 -4.71 3.76
CA PHE A 149 15.93 -3.93 4.01
C PHE A 149 14.92 -4.63 4.93
N THR A 150 14.88 -5.97 4.92
CA THR A 150 13.98 -6.74 5.78
C THR A 150 14.48 -6.89 7.22
N LEU A 151 15.76 -6.60 7.49
CA LEU A 151 16.38 -6.74 8.81
C LEU A 151 16.46 -5.44 9.64
N GLY A 152 16.00 -4.30 9.09
CA GLY A 152 15.94 -3.03 9.80
C GLY A 152 17.33 -2.39 10.04
N PHE A 153 17.47 -1.15 9.61
CA PHE A 153 18.37 -0.17 10.24
C PHE A 153 17.50 0.86 10.94
#